data_AF-A0A9P8JPD9-F1
#
_entry.id   AF-A0A9P8JPD9-F1
#
_cell.length_a   1.000
_cell.length_b   1.000
_cell.length_c   1.000
_cell.angle_alpha   90.00
_cell.angle_beta   90.00
_cell.angle_gamma   90.00
#
_symmetry.space_group_name_H-M   'P 1'
#
loop_
_entity.id
_entity.type
_entity.pdbx_description
1 polymer ?
#
loop_
_entity_poly.entity_id
_entity_poly.type
_entity_poly.pdbx_seq_one_letter_code
_entity_poly.pdbx_strand_id
1 'polypeptide(L)'
;AMMEKIYEDTLVRYPNKDTIVGRSTDELPFKVLDLHTVTVADLDFTSDVSFTLNKDIDNLDGFCTWFDTLFLQSRKDEIPAGMLRGIKPPKSDEDKTVFFTTSPFGPETHWRCGVLMIDATEKDEQALKQGTVIEGKVTFKKDKDAKRNLNISVNWEIKGTETKDKQLWYMR
;
A
#
# COMPACT_ATOMS: atom_id res chain seq x y z
N ALA A 1 -24.77 8.33 -7.84
CA ALA A 1 -24.47 7.91 -9.24
C ALA A 1 -22.97 7.90 -9.58
N MET A 2 -22.22 9.02 -9.55
CA MET A 2 -20.77 9.01 -9.88
C MET A 2 -19.86 8.90 -8.65
N MET A 3 -20.33 9.35 -7.47
CA MET A 3 -19.54 9.28 -6.22
C MET A 3 -19.63 7.93 -5.49
N GLU A 4 -20.66 7.12 -5.70
CA GLU A 4 -20.77 5.80 -5.03
C GLU A 4 -19.69 4.81 -5.50
N LYS A 5 -19.21 4.94 -6.75
CA LYS A 5 -18.17 4.05 -7.28
C LYS A 5 -16.79 4.30 -6.68
N ILE A 6 -16.57 5.42 -5.98
CA ILE A 6 -15.25 5.72 -5.41
C ILE A 6 -14.88 4.77 -4.26
N TYR A 7 -15.89 4.17 -3.62
CA TYR A 7 -15.72 3.20 -2.55
C TYR A 7 -15.65 1.76 -3.06
N GLU A 8 -16.15 1.51 -4.27
CA GLU A 8 -16.07 0.21 -4.95
C GLU A 8 -14.79 0.06 -5.77
N ASP A 9 -14.33 1.12 -6.44
CA ASP A 9 -13.20 1.07 -7.37
C ASP A 9 -11.91 1.61 -6.74
N THR A 10 -10.77 1.05 -7.12
CA THR A 10 -9.45 1.60 -6.77
C THR A 10 -9.19 2.91 -7.52
N LEU A 11 -8.87 3.98 -6.80
CA LEU A 11 -8.58 5.27 -7.41
C LEU A 11 -7.09 5.40 -7.74
N VAL A 12 -6.76 5.75 -8.99
CA VAL A 12 -5.37 6.04 -9.40
C VAL A 12 -5.12 7.54 -9.27
N ARG A 13 -4.56 7.95 -8.13
CA ARG A 13 -4.36 9.36 -7.75
C ARG A 13 -3.04 9.54 -7.03
N TYR A 14 -2.55 10.77 -7.01
CA TYR A 14 -1.41 11.14 -6.19
C TYR A 14 -1.96 11.84 -4.93
N PRO A 15 -2.07 11.14 -3.79
CA PRO A 15 -2.56 11.76 -2.57
C PRO A 15 -1.58 12.84 -2.12
N ASN A 16 -2.08 13.90 -1.48
CA ASN A 16 -1.20 14.87 -0.85
C ASN A 16 -0.41 14.14 0.25
N LYS A 17 0.92 14.25 0.24
CA LYS A 17 1.79 13.64 1.27
C LYS A 17 1.35 13.97 2.70
N ASP A 18 0.76 15.15 2.91
CA ASP A 18 0.31 15.61 4.23
C ASP A 18 -0.95 14.87 4.71
N THR A 19 -1.69 14.19 3.81
CA THR A 19 -2.84 13.34 4.18
C THR A 19 -2.40 11.91 4.52
N ILE A 20 -1.13 11.55 4.31
CA ILE A 20 -0.61 10.24 4.72
C ILE A 20 -0.23 10.30 6.20
N VAL A 21 -1.09 9.68 7.00
CA VAL A 21 -1.06 9.76 8.48
C VAL A 21 -0.40 8.56 9.15
N GLY A 22 0.10 7.61 8.37
CA GLY A 22 0.78 6.41 8.85
C GLY A 22 1.41 5.63 7.71
N ARG A 23 2.46 4.86 8.01
CA ARG A 23 3.12 3.93 7.10
C ARG A 23 3.16 2.54 7.72
N SER A 24 3.46 1.54 6.89
CA SER A 24 3.71 0.19 7.37
C SER A 24 4.79 0.20 8.46
N THR A 25 4.66 -0.68 9.44
CA THR A 25 5.66 -0.87 10.49
C THR A 25 7.05 -1.12 9.88
N ASP A 26 8.07 -0.46 10.45
CA ASP A 26 9.45 -0.41 9.93
C ASP A 26 9.60 0.10 8.49
N GLU A 27 8.54 0.71 7.95
CA GLU A 27 8.45 1.21 6.57
C GLU A 27 8.66 0.13 5.50
N LEU A 28 8.44 -1.13 5.84
CA LEU A 28 8.69 -2.27 4.97
C LEU A 28 7.50 -2.54 4.02
N PRO A 29 7.76 -3.11 2.83
CA PRO A 29 6.71 -3.50 1.91
C PRO A 29 6.02 -4.76 2.43
N PHE A 30 4.70 -4.84 2.23
CA PHE A 30 3.93 -6.03 2.59
C PHE A 30 4.16 -7.21 1.63
N LYS A 31 4.75 -6.97 0.45
CA LYS A 31 5.10 -7.99 -0.54
C LYS A 31 6.31 -7.53 -1.34
N VAL A 32 7.30 -8.41 -1.44
CA VAL A 32 8.43 -8.28 -2.37
C VAL A 32 8.22 -9.30 -3.49
N LEU A 33 8.32 -8.86 -4.73
CA LEU A 33 8.22 -9.71 -5.91
C LEU A 33 9.60 -9.81 -6.56
N ASP A 34 10.33 -10.89 -6.29
CA ASP A 34 11.55 -11.21 -7.02
C ASP A 34 11.20 -11.79 -8.40
N LEU A 35 11.44 -11.00 -9.43
CA LEU A 35 11.10 -11.35 -10.82
C LEU A 35 11.89 -12.56 -11.36
N HIS A 36 12.92 -13.04 -10.66
CA HIS A 36 13.64 -14.26 -11.04
C HIS A 36 13.00 -15.54 -10.53
N THR A 37 12.22 -15.48 -9.45
CA THR A 37 11.72 -16.65 -8.72
C THR A 37 10.20 -16.66 -8.58
N VAL A 38 9.55 -15.50 -8.68
CA VAL A 38 8.09 -15.36 -8.55
C VAL A 38 7.36 -16.18 -9.61
N THR A 39 6.29 -16.85 -9.18
CA THR A 39 5.38 -17.61 -10.04
C THR A 39 4.04 -16.90 -10.19
N VAL A 40 3.22 -17.34 -11.15
CA VAL A 40 1.86 -16.80 -11.33
C VAL A 40 1.00 -16.99 -10.07
N ALA A 41 1.20 -18.09 -9.34
CA ALA A 41 0.46 -18.37 -8.11
C ALA A 41 0.83 -17.37 -6.99
N ASP A 42 2.06 -16.86 -6.97
CA ASP A 42 2.52 -15.90 -5.96
C ASP A 42 1.92 -14.50 -6.11
N LEU A 43 1.28 -14.22 -7.26
CA LEU A 43 0.60 -12.97 -7.57
C LEU A 43 -0.80 -12.89 -6.93
N ASP A 44 -1.36 -14.04 -6.56
CA ASP A 44 -2.57 -14.13 -5.75
C ASP A 44 -2.17 -14.36 -4.28
N PHE A 45 -2.04 -13.28 -3.50
CA PHE A 45 -1.46 -13.35 -2.16
C PHE A 45 -2.29 -12.62 -1.10
N THR A 46 -2.01 -12.97 0.15
CA THR A 46 -2.47 -12.26 1.35
C THR A 46 -1.26 -11.99 2.22
N SER A 47 -1.12 -10.75 2.69
CA SER A 47 -0.02 -10.31 3.56
C SER A 47 -0.57 -9.62 4.79
N ASP A 48 0.02 -9.91 5.94
CA ASP A 48 -0.24 -9.15 7.16
C ASP A 48 0.35 -7.73 7.03
N VAL A 49 -0.38 -6.75 7.54
CA VAL A 49 0.01 -5.34 7.54
C VAL A 49 -0.25 -4.73 8.91
N SER A 50 0.62 -3.80 9.30
CA SER A 50 0.50 -3.03 10.53
C SER A 50 0.92 -1.60 10.24
N PHE A 51 0.15 -0.63 10.70
CA PHE A 51 0.38 0.80 10.52
C PHE A 51 0.34 1.49 11.88
N THR A 52 1.22 2.47 12.08
CA THR A 52 1.17 3.34 13.27
C THR A 52 0.88 4.76 12.85
N LEU A 53 -0.13 5.39 13.46
CA LEU A 53 -0.48 6.78 13.18
C LEU A 53 0.61 7.74 13.67
N ASN A 54 1.02 8.66 12.81
CA ASN A 54 2.02 9.69 13.11
C ASN A 54 1.42 11.02 13.58
N LYS A 55 0.09 11.16 13.52
CA LYS A 55 -0.67 12.32 14.01
C LYS A 55 -2.11 11.92 14.36
N ASP A 56 -2.80 12.80 15.08
CA ASP A 56 -4.24 12.70 15.32
C ASP A 56 -5.03 12.87 14.02
N ILE A 57 -6.13 12.13 13.88
CA ILE A 57 -7.07 12.22 12.76
C ILE A 57 -8.51 12.15 13.25
N ASP A 58 -9.42 12.82 12.54
CA ASP A 58 -10.85 12.79 12.85
C ASP A 58 -11.50 11.49 12.36
N ASN A 59 -11.00 10.93 11.27
CA ASN A 59 -11.44 9.65 10.72
C ASN A 59 -10.35 8.99 9.86
N LEU A 60 -10.45 7.68 9.67
CA LEU A 60 -9.64 6.94 8.69
C LEU A 60 -10.37 6.86 7.34
N ASP A 61 -9.92 7.67 6.37
CA ASP A 61 -10.61 7.79 5.08
C ASP A 61 -10.26 6.68 4.07
N GLY A 62 -9.10 6.04 4.20
CA GLY A 62 -8.66 5.05 3.23
C GLY A 62 -7.22 4.59 3.37
N PHE A 63 -6.83 3.69 2.46
CA PHE A 63 -5.47 3.17 2.35
C PHE A 63 -4.82 3.63 1.05
N CYS A 64 -3.51 3.87 1.09
CA CYS A 64 -2.72 4.19 -0.10
C CYS A 64 -1.70 3.09 -0.35
N THR A 65 -1.64 2.61 -1.58
CA THR A 65 -0.70 1.59 -2.06
C THR A 65 0.12 2.14 -3.20
N TRP A 66 1.39 1.75 -3.24
CA TRP A 66 2.33 2.09 -4.30
C TRP A 66 3.35 0.95 -4.42
N PHE A 67 4.24 1.04 -5.40
CA PHE A 67 5.33 0.10 -5.57
C PHE A 67 6.64 0.82 -5.88
N ASP A 68 7.73 0.15 -5.54
CA ASP A 68 9.07 0.56 -5.89
C ASP A 68 9.68 -0.50 -6.80
N THR A 69 10.57 -0.09 -7.69
CA THR A 69 11.30 -1.01 -8.57
C THR A 69 12.79 -0.87 -8.35
N LEU A 70 13.42 -2.01 -8.09
CA LEU A 70 14.85 -2.14 -7.86
C LEU A 70 15.48 -2.91 -9.01
N PHE A 71 16.57 -2.40 -9.56
CA PHE A 71 17.34 -3.05 -10.60
C PHE A 71 18.68 -3.50 -10.01
N LEU A 72 18.70 -4.75 -9.55
CA LEU A 72 19.91 -5.42 -9.09
C LEU A 72 20.72 -5.93 -10.30
N GLN A 73 22.03 -6.04 -10.14
CA GLN A 73 22.91 -6.43 -11.25
C GLN A 73 23.02 -7.94 -11.42
N SER A 74 22.77 -8.69 -10.35
CA SER A 74 22.81 -10.14 -10.32
C SER A 74 21.64 -10.69 -9.51
N ARG A 75 21.24 -11.92 -9.88
CA ARG A 75 20.18 -12.68 -9.18
C ARG A 75 20.57 -13.09 -7.76
N LYS A 76 21.85 -13.01 -7.44
CA LYS A 76 22.41 -13.38 -6.13
C LYS A 76 22.58 -12.18 -5.22
N ASP A 77 22.36 -10.97 -5.73
CA ASP A 77 22.50 -9.76 -4.93
C ASP A 77 21.33 -9.68 -3.96
N GLU A 78 21.62 -9.35 -2.70
CA GLU A 78 20.59 -9.09 -1.71
C GLU A 78 20.05 -7.66 -1.86
N ILE A 79 18.77 -7.48 -1.57
CA ILE A 79 18.18 -6.14 -1.56
C ILE A 79 18.74 -5.38 -0.35
N PRO A 80 19.38 -4.22 -0.54
CA PRO A 80 19.85 -3.42 0.59
C PRO A 80 18.68 -3.00 1.49
N ALA A 81 18.85 -3.13 2.81
CA ALA A 81 17.78 -2.87 3.78
C ALA A 81 17.16 -1.47 3.67
N GLY A 82 17.96 -0.44 3.32
CA GLY A 82 17.45 0.91 3.10
C GLY A 82 16.53 1.01 1.89
N MET A 83 16.81 0.27 0.82
CA MET A 83 15.99 0.29 -0.39
C MET A 83 14.64 -0.41 -0.19
N LEU A 84 14.54 -1.40 0.70
CA LEU A 84 13.24 -1.97 1.09
C LEU A 84 12.32 -0.91 1.69
N ARG A 85 12.87 0.13 2.34
CA ARG A 85 12.10 1.23 2.92
C ARG A 85 11.78 2.36 1.94
N GLY A 86 12.15 2.18 0.67
CA GLY A 86 12.05 3.21 -0.38
C GLY A 86 13.15 4.28 -0.31
N ILE A 87 14.20 4.05 0.49
CA ILE A 87 15.32 5.00 0.63
C ILE A 87 16.38 4.67 -0.42
N LYS A 88 16.60 5.61 -1.34
CA LYS A 88 17.71 5.52 -2.29
C LYS A 88 19.04 5.73 -1.55
N PRO A 89 20.05 4.86 -1.73
CA PRO A 89 21.37 5.10 -1.16
C PRO A 89 21.99 6.39 -1.76
N PRO A 90 22.88 7.05 -1.01
CA PRO A 90 23.67 8.14 -1.55
C PRO A 90 24.44 7.66 -2.79
N LYS A 91 24.57 8.52 -3.80
CA LYS A 91 25.38 8.21 -4.99
C LYS A 91 26.83 8.01 -4.55
N SER A 92 27.30 6.77 -4.52
CA SER A 92 28.72 6.46 -4.50
C SER A 92 29.17 6.09 -5.91
N ASP A 93 30.45 6.24 -6.23
CA ASP A 93 31.01 5.84 -7.54
C ASP A 93 30.94 4.29 -7.75
N GLU A 94 30.66 3.53 -6.68
CA GLU A 94 30.52 2.08 -6.69
C GLU A 94 29.05 1.61 -6.76
N ASP A 95 28.08 2.47 -6.40
CA ASP A 95 26.65 2.15 -6.39
C ASP A 95 26.04 2.24 -7.79
N LYS A 96 26.03 1.11 -8.49
CA LYS A 96 25.36 0.96 -9.78
C LYS A 96 23.88 0.57 -9.68
N THR A 97 23.33 0.49 -8.46
CA THR A 97 21.96 0.05 -8.24
C THR A 97 20.97 1.12 -8.68
N VAL A 98 20.12 0.79 -9.65
CA VAL A 98 19.08 1.70 -10.15
C VAL A 98 17.80 1.43 -9.36
N PHE A 99 17.15 2.51 -8.91
CA PHE A 99 15.96 2.47 -8.08
C PHE A 99 15.02 3.60 -8.50
N PHE A 100 13.73 3.32 -8.58
CA PHE A 100 12.69 4.35 -8.57
C PHE A 100 11.50 3.94 -7.72
N THR A 101 10.79 4.95 -7.24
CA THR A 101 9.60 4.82 -6.40
C THR A 101 8.40 5.47 -7.07
N THR A 102 7.21 4.92 -6.81
CA THR A 102 5.91 5.56 -7.14
C THR A 102 5.21 6.13 -5.90
N SER A 103 5.94 6.18 -4.78
CA SER A 103 5.45 6.65 -3.49
C SER A 103 4.94 8.10 -3.54
N PRO A 104 3.92 8.45 -2.72
CA PRO A 104 3.47 9.84 -2.56
C PRO A 104 4.52 10.76 -1.90
N PHE A 105 5.67 10.21 -1.47
CA PHE A 105 6.79 10.99 -0.93
C PHE A 105 7.90 11.25 -1.97
N GLY A 106 7.86 10.56 -3.12
CA GLY A 106 8.82 10.71 -4.21
C GLY A 106 8.29 11.60 -5.35
N PRO A 107 9.08 11.82 -6.41
CA PRO A 107 8.61 12.52 -7.61
C PRO A 107 7.37 11.86 -8.22
N GLU A 108 6.39 12.65 -8.68
CA GLU A 108 5.20 12.11 -9.34
C GLU A 108 5.58 11.32 -10.60
N THR A 109 5.00 10.12 -10.73
CA THR A 109 5.12 9.27 -11.91
C THR A 109 3.75 9.07 -12.55
N HIS A 110 3.73 8.63 -13.81
CA HIS A 110 2.46 8.36 -14.51
C HIS A 110 1.62 7.23 -13.87
N TRP A 111 2.22 6.36 -13.04
CA TRP A 111 1.51 5.33 -12.29
C TRP A 111 0.72 5.89 -11.11
N ARG A 112 1.13 7.05 -10.55
CA ARG A 112 0.58 7.60 -9.31
C ARG A 112 0.54 6.54 -8.20
N CYS A 113 -0.46 6.59 -7.32
CA CYS A 113 -0.70 5.60 -6.27
C CYS A 113 -2.12 5.01 -6.41
N GLY A 114 -2.30 3.79 -5.88
CA GLY A 114 -3.61 3.16 -5.73
C GLY A 114 -4.23 3.54 -4.38
N VAL A 115 -5.30 4.33 -4.41
CA VAL A 115 -6.03 4.79 -3.23
C VAL A 115 -7.32 3.99 -3.08
N LEU A 116 -7.52 3.43 -1.89
CA LEU A 116 -8.62 2.57 -1.50
C LEU A 116 -9.48 3.33 -0.47
N MET A 117 -10.52 4.02 -0.94
CA MET A 117 -11.39 4.82 -0.06
C MET A 117 -12.30 3.92 0.75
N ILE A 118 -12.32 4.09 2.07
CA ILE A 118 -13.20 3.34 2.95
C ILE A 118 -14.63 3.86 2.79
N ASP A 119 -15.58 2.94 2.63
CA ASP A 119 -16.99 3.27 2.71
C ASP A 119 -17.39 3.40 4.17
N ALA A 120 -17.56 4.65 4.60
CA ALA A 120 -18.02 5.00 5.95
C ALA A 120 -19.45 5.54 5.96
N THR A 121 -20.23 5.33 4.89
CA THR A 121 -21.60 5.89 4.77
C THR A 121 -22.55 5.47 5.90
N GLU A 122 -22.36 4.26 6.43
CA GLU A 122 -23.17 3.67 7.51
C GLU A 122 -22.43 3.62 8.86
N LYS A 123 -21.34 4.38 9.00
CA LYS A 123 -20.48 4.35 10.20
C LYS A 123 -20.30 5.74 10.79
N ASP A 124 -20.28 5.79 12.11
CA ASP A 124 -19.91 7.00 12.83
C ASP A 124 -18.42 7.32 12.62
N GLU A 125 -18.10 8.61 12.52
CA GLU A 125 -16.72 9.07 12.49
C GLU A 125 -15.97 8.60 13.74
N GLN A 126 -14.81 7.98 13.53
CA GLN A 126 -13.98 7.48 14.62
C GLN A 126 -12.66 8.24 14.67
N ALA A 127 -12.59 9.21 15.57
CA ALA A 127 -11.35 9.95 15.82
C ALA A 127 -10.27 9.02 16.41
N LEU A 128 -9.08 9.06 15.82
CA LEU A 128 -7.92 8.26 16.23
C LEU A 128 -6.76 9.17 16.64
N LYS A 129 -5.96 8.69 17.60
CA LYS A 129 -4.85 9.45 18.15
C LYS A 129 -3.52 9.03 17.53
N GLN A 130 -2.57 9.96 17.54
CA GLN A 130 -1.18 9.64 17.23
C GLN A 130 -0.71 8.45 18.06
N GLY A 131 -0.02 7.50 17.42
CA GLY A 131 0.44 6.27 18.04
C GLY A 131 -0.58 5.14 18.03
N THR A 132 -1.84 5.36 17.62
CA THR A 132 -2.79 4.27 17.39
C THR A 132 -2.22 3.30 16.34
N VAL A 133 -2.30 2.01 16.66
CA VAL A 133 -1.86 0.92 15.78
C VAL A 133 -3.06 0.32 15.07
N ILE A 134 -2.96 0.18 13.75
CA ILE A 134 -3.95 -0.47 12.89
C ILE A 134 -3.30 -1.72 12.32
N GLU A 135 -3.84 -2.90 12.63
CA GLU A 135 -3.35 -4.19 12.13
C GLU A 135 -4.36 -4.81 11.17
N GLY A 136 -3.92 -5.62 10.23
CA GLY A 136 -4.81 -6.18 9.25
C GLY A 136 -4.15 -7.12 8.26
N LYS A 137 -4.89 -7.49 7.23
CA LYS A 137 -4.35 -8.20 6.07
C LYS A 137 -4.81 -7.56 4.78
N VAL A 138 -3.87 -7.37 3.86
CA VAL A 138 -4.15 -6.98 2.48
C VAL A 138 -4.10 -8.21 1.58
N THR A 139 -5.06 -8.31 0.66
CA THR A 139 -5.19 -9.43 -0.28
C THR A 139 -5.29 -8.88 -1.69
N PHE A 140 -4.46 -9.40 -2.58
CA PHE A 140 -4.49 -9.13 -4.02
C PHE A 140 -4.86 -10.42 -4.72
N LYS A 141 -5.93 -10.40 -5.53
CA LYS A 141 -6.37 -11.57 -6.29
C LYS A 141 -6.81 -11.17 -7.69
N LYS A 142 -6.39 -11.95 -8.67
CA LYS A 142 -6.94 -11.87 -10.02
C LYS A 142 -8.44 -12.17 -10.01
N ASP A 143 -9.20 -11.39 -10.77
CA ASP A 143 -10.63 -11.69 -10.96
C ASP A 143 -10.83 -12.96 -11.81
N LYS A 144 -11.80 -13.78 -11.44
CA LYS A 144 -12.05 -15.08 -12.08
C LYS A 144 -12.67 -14.94 -13.47
N ASP A 145 -13.51 -13.92 -13.66
CA ASP A 145 -14.32 -13.75 -14.86
C ASP A 145 -13.68 -12.73 -15.80
N ALA A 146 -13.13 -11.64 -15.26
CA ALA A 146 -12.42 -10.60 -16.00
C ALA A 146 -10.90 -10.71 -15.79
N LYS A 147 -10.22 -11.46 -16.66
CA LYS A 147 -8.78 -11.80 -16.53
C LYS A 147 -7.79 -10.63 -16.39
N ARG A 148 -8.20 -9.38 -16.59
CA ARG A 148 -7.37 -8.18 -16.40
C ARG A 148 -7.72 -7.39 -15.14
N ASN A 149 -8.80 -7.73 -14.45
CA ASN A 149 -9.24 -7.05 -13.26
C ASN A 149 -8.51 -7.62 -12.04
N LEU A 150 -8.27 -6.74 -11.07
CA LEU A 150 -7.61 -7.07 -9.82
C LEU A 150 -8.53 -6.70 -8.67
N ASN A 151 -8.75 -7.67 -7.79
CA ASN A 151 -9.57 -7.55 -6.59
C ASN A 151 -8.62 -7.31 -5.42
N ILE A 152 -8.76 -6.17 -4.76
CA ILE A 152 -7.93 -5.77 -3.63
C ILE A 152 -8.83 -5.72 -2.41
N SER A 153 -8.56 -6.51 -1.37
CA SER A 153 -9.31 -6.41 -0.12
C SER A 153 -8.39 -6.16 1.06
N VAL A 154 -8.84 -5.32 1.97
CA VAL A 154 -8.16 -5.05 3.25
C VAL A 154 -9.14 -5.43 4.34
N ASN A 155 -8.69 -6.22 5.31
CA ASN A 155 -9.30 -6.27 6.63
C ASN A 155 -8.39 -5.57 7.60
N TRP A 156 -8.96 -4.81 8.54
CA TRP A 156 -8.21 -4.08 9.53
C TRP A 156 -8.94 -4.04 10.88
N GLU A 157 -8.14 -3.92 11.92
CA GLU A 157 -8.54 -3.79 13.32
C GLU A 157 -7.75 -2.64 13.93
N ILE A 158 -8.45 -1.78 14.66
CA ILE A 158 -7.84 -0.65 15.35
C ILE A 158 -7.53 -1.10 16.78
N LYS A 159 -6.26 -1.13 17.16
CA LYS A 159 -5.86 -1.56 18.50
C LYS A 159 -6.42 -0.63 19.56
N GLY A 160 -7.00 -1.23 20.60
CA GLY A 160 -7.62 -0.49 21.70
C GLY A 160 -9.08 -0.12 21.46
N THR A 161 -9.68 -0.54 20.34
CA THR A 161 -11.12 -0.41 20.07
C THR A 161 -11.71 -1.76 19.69
N GLU A 162 -13.04 -1.85 19.60
CA GLU A 162 -13.73 -3.04 19.06
C GLU A 162 -13.88 -3.00 17.53
N THR A 163 -13.33 -1.97 16.86
CA THR A 163 -13.48 -1.76 15.42
C THR A 163 -12.70 -2.82 14.65
N LYS A 164 -13.43 -3.70 13.95
CA LYS A 164 -12.90 -4.64 12.98
C LYS A 164 -13.69 -4.53 11.69
N ASP A 165 -12.99 -4.25 10.61
CA ASP A 165 -13.60 -3.96 9.33
C ASP A 165 -12.94 -4.69 8.19
N LYS A 166 -13.69 -4.79 7.09
CA LYS A 166 -13.20 -5.35 5.84
C LYS A 166 -13.92 -4.71 4.68
N GLN A 167 -13.16 -4.38 3.65
CA GLN A 167 -13.69 -3.88 2.39
C GLN A 167 -12.92 -4.46 1.20
N LEU A 168 -13.62 -4.53 0.07
CA LEU A 168 -13.13 -5.02 -1.21
C LEU A 168 -13.27 -3.91 -2.24
N TRP A 169 -12.17 -3.63 -2.94
CA TRP A 169 -12.10 -2.71 -4.06
C TRP A 169 -11.78 -3.47 -5.34
N TYR A 170 -12.27 -2.94 -6.45
CA TYR A 170 -12.02 -3.48 -7.78
C TYR A 170 -11.14 -2.52 -8.58
N MET A 171 -10.12 -3.05 -9.23
CA MET A 171 -9.36 -2.34 -10.25
C MET A 171 -9.76 -2.93 -11.61
N ARG A 172 -10.51 -2.16 -12.39
CA ARG A 172 -11.17 -2.57 -13.64
C ARG A 172 -10.76 -1.67 -14.81
#